data_AF-A0A3N5DVH8-F1
#
_entry.id   AF-A0A3N5DVH8-F1
#
_cell.length_a   1.000
_cell.length_b   1.000
_cell.length_c   1.000
_cell.angle_alpha   90.00
_cell.angle_beta   90.00
_cell.angle_gamma   90.00
#
_symmetry.space_group_name_H-M   'P 1'
#
loop_
_entity.id
_entity.type
_entity.pdbx_description
1 polymer ?
#
loop_
_entity_poly.entity_id
_entity_poly.type
_entity_poly.pdbx_seq_one_letter_code
_entity_poly.pdbx_strand_id
1 'polypeptide(L)'
;MSLKSEVNLNDEVNQAVETSVNAGMNEQDVAALDKIGKLQDEQLQRSEMTDTSGTEVFRLQLGSHGGSSVFFNRNGEDCRYSLNDGVNGSMYVARTPDTAMKEVFQHKKGLRESDLNNYMMGTVVIEKDIRVLQVSKLIKGSDLTLHDVTTATRAVTQHLAEKVHSAGFDGMEFPSNVTGDPCLVLWHDDPAGTGLATTRSQTSLSQFEYQGKEAADILVYELGIPVEE
;
A
#
# COMPACT_ATOMS: atom_id res chain seq x y z
N MET A 1 32.44 -26.97 3.51
CA MET A 1 31.52 -25.99 2.90
C MET A 1 30.20 -26.68 2.67
N SER A 2 29.15 -26.20 3.31
CA SER A 2 27.76 -26.47 2.94
C SER A 2 26.97 -25.29 3.48
N LEU A 3 26.71 -24.31 2.61
CA LEU A 3 25.86 -23.16 2.92
C LEU A 3 24.44 -23.71 3.06
N LYS A 4 23.94 -23.78 4.30
CA LYS A 4 22.51 -23.94 4.54
C LYS A 4 21.86 -22.62 4.16
N SER A 5 20.91 -22.67 3.22
CA SER A 5 20.07 -21.52 2.91
C SER A 5 19.30 -21.13 4.17
N GLU A 6 19.59 -19.95 4.71
CA GLU A 6 18.73 -19.33 5.69
C GLU A 6 17.39 -19.05 5.02
N VAL A 7 16.39 -19.80 5.45
CA VAL A 7 14.99 -19.55 5.13
C VAL A 7 14.66 -18.19 5.72
N ASN A 8 14.30 -17.26 4.84
CA ASN A 8 13.92 -15.89 5.19
C ASN A 8 12.66 -15.94 6.06
N LEU A 9 12.81 -15.77 7.37
CA LEU A 9 11.75 -15.79 8.40
C LEU A 9 10.84 -14.53 8.35
N ASN A 10 10.73 -13.88 7.20
CA ASN A 10 10.05 -12.59 7.02
C ASN A 10 8.53 -12.69 6.84
N ASP A 11 7.95 -13.89 6.83
CA ASP A 11 6.51 -14.07 6.64
C ASP A 11 5.69 -13.87 7.92
N GLU A 12 6.28 -13.88 9.13
CA GLU A 12 5.50 -13.94 10.37
C GLU A 12 5.28 -12.61 11.11
N VAL A 13 6.04 -11.54 10.83
CA VAL A 13 6.04 -10.37 11.75
C VAL A 13 5.22 -9.16 11.27
N ASN A 14 4.79 -9.11 10.00
CA ASN A 14 3.86 -8.10 9.50
C ASN A 14 2.41 -8.61 9.34
N GLN A 15 2.14 -9.80 9.86
CA GLN A 15 0.83 -10.43 9.78
C GLN A 15 -0.07 -10.03 10.97
N ALA A 16 -0.42 -8.74 11.05
CA ALA A 16 -1.82 -8.43 11.39
C ALA A 16 -2.64 -8.64 10.12
N VAL A 17 -2.70 -9.90 9.67
CA VAL A 17 -3.53 -10.35 8.56
C VAL A 17 -4.93 -9.93 8.95
N GLU A 18 -5.60 -9.13 8.12
CA GLU A 18 -7.03 -9.31 7.97
C GLU A 18 -7.18 -10.80 7.65
N THR A 19 -7.47 -11.64 8.64
CA THR A 19 -7.81 -13.03 8.40
C THR A 19 -9.01 -12.97 7.47
N SER A 20 -8.76 -13.01 6.16
CA SER A 20 -9.74 -13.32 5.16
C SER A 20 -10.09 -14.74 5.47
N VAL A 21 -11.12 -14.90 6.30
CA VAL A 21 -11.87 -16.13 6.31
C VAL A 21 -12.20 -16.34 4.83
N ASN A 22 -11.62 -17.38 4.22
CA ASN A 22 -11.94 -17.89 2.89
C ASN A 22 -13.41 -18.39 2.91
N ALA A 23 -14.35 -17.52 3.27
CA ALA A 23 -15.71 -17.62 2.82
C ALA A 23 -15.60 -17.38 1.32
N GLY A 24 -15.85 -18.42 0.52
CA GLY A 24 -15.79 -18.30 -0.93
C GLY A 24 -16.57 -17.09 -1.45
N MET A 25 -16.30 -16.71 -2.70
CA MET A 25 -16.90 -15.53 -3.34
C MET A 25 -18.42 -15.50 -3.15
N ASN A 26 -18.94 -14.36 -2.67
CA ASN A 26 -20.37 -14.14 -2.56
C ASN A 26 -20.93 -13.52 -3.86
N GLU A 27 -22.25 -13.33 -3.93
CA GLU A 27 -22.91 -12.74 -5.12
C GLU A 27 -22.41 -11.32 -5.45
N GLN A 28 -22.03 -10.54 -4.44
CA GLN A 28 -21.49 -9.19 -4.63
C GLN A 28 -20.09 -9.26 -5.24
N ASP A 29 -19.25 -10.20 -4.82
CA ASP A 29 -17.91 -10.40 -5.39
C ASP A 29 -17.99 -10.83 -6.86
N VAL A 30 -18.94 -11.71 -7.21
CA VAL A 30 -19.18 -12.13 -8.60
C VAL A 30 -19.64 -10.94 -9.44
N ALA A 31 -20.56 -10.13 -8.92
CA ALA A 31 -21.03 -8.93 -9.61
C ALA A 31 -19.91 -7.88 -9.78
N ALA A 32 -19.06 -7.71 -8.76
CA ALA A 32 -17.90 -6.81 -8.83
C ALA A 32 -16.91 -7.25 -9.92
N LEU A 33 -16.59 -8.55 -10.00
CA LEU A 33 -15.75 -9.09 -11.07
C LEU A 33 -16.33 -8.87 -12.46
N ASP A 34 -17.64 -9.09 -12.64
CA ASP A 34 -18.29 -8.86 -13.93
C ASP A 34 -18.19 -7.38 -14.35
N LYS A 35 -18.43 -6.45 -13.43
CA LYS A 35 -18.24 -5.00 -13.67
C LYS A 35 -16.79 -4.66 -14.00
N ILE A 36 -15.83 -5.15 -13.22
CA ILE A 36 -14.40 -4.91 -13.42
C ILE A 36 -13.97 -5.46 -14.80
N GLY A 37 -14.38 -6.69 -15.14
CA GLY A 37 -14.07 -7.33 -16.41
C GLY A 37 -14.56 -6.52 -17.61
N LYS A 38 -15.70 -5.83 -17.47
CA LYS A 38 -16.31 -4.96 -18.51
C LYS A 38 -15.69 -3.58 -18.64
N LEU A 39 -14.82 -3.13 -17.73
CA LEU A 39 -14.18 -1.82 -17.89
C LEU A 39 -13.41 -1.77 -19.21
N GLN A 40 -13.57 -0.67 -19.93
CA GLN A 40 -12.82 -0.40 -21.16
C GLN A 40 -11.57 0.41 -20.84
N ASP A 41 -10.53 0.25 -21.66
CA ASP A 41 -9.27 0.96 -21.48
C ASP A 41 -9.50 2.48 -21.46
N GLU A 42 -10.40 3.01 -22.27
CA GLU A 42 -10.71 4.46 -22.28
C GLU A 42 -11.24 4.96 -20.93
N GLN A 43 -11.95 4.11 -20.17
CA GLN A 43 -12.42 4.47 -18.82
C GLN A 43 -11.24 4.53 -17.83
N LEU A 44 -10.28 3.62 -17.98
CA LEU A 44 -9.04 3.62 -17.19
C LEU A 44 -8.21 4.86 -17.53
N GLN A 45 -7.98 5.14 -18.81
CA GLN A 45 -7.19 6.28 -19.28
C GLN A 45 -7.78 7.63 -18.82
N ARG A 46 -9.11 7.78 -18.81
CA ARG A 46 -9.76 9.01 -18.30
C ARG A 46 -9.61 9.20 -16.79
N SER A 47 -9.26 8.15 -16.07
CA SER A 47 -9.07 8.15 -14.62
C SER A 47 -7.59 8.27 -14.23
N GLU A 48 -6.72 8.56 -15.20
CA GLU A 48 -5.29 8.74 -14.98
C GLU A 48 -4.95 10.00 -14.19
N MET A 49 -3.90 9.87 -13.40
CA MET A 49 -3.09 10.94 -12.84
C MET A 49 -1.61 10.61 -13.10
N THR A 50 -0.82 11.64 -13.39
CA THR A 50 0.63 11.52 -13.45
C THR A 50 1.21 12.01 -12.13
N ASP A 51 1.97 11.17 -11.44
CA ASP A 51 2.90 11.64 -10.42
C ASP A 51 4.22 11.95 -11.10
N THR A 52 4.67 13.19 -10.96
CA THR A 52 5.91 13.65 -11.56
C THR A 52 7.12 13.12 -10.80
N SER A 53 8.23 12.95 -11.50
CA SER A 53 9.53 12.70 -10.88
C SER A 53 9.81 13.70 -9.75
N GLY A 54 10.27 13.19 -8.61
CA GLY A 54 10.54 13.96 -7.40
C GLY A 54 9.39 13.99 -6.39
N THR A 55 8.21 13.49 -6.73
CA THR A 55 7.09 13.36 -5.78
C THR A 55 7.50 12.51 -4.58
N GLU A 56 7.25 13.05 -3.38
CA GLU A 56 7.44 12.34 -2.12
C GLU A 56 6.19 11.57 -1.71
N VAL A 57 6.40 10.36 -1.23
CA VAL A 57 5.41 9.49 -0.61
C VAL A 57 5.99 8.86 0.64
N PHE A 58 5.13 8.38 1.52
CA PHE A 58 5.52 7.90 2.85
C PHE A 58 5.21 6.43 3.01
N ARG A 59 6.12 5.71 3.68
CA ARG A 59 5.93 4.31 4.03
C ARG A 59 6.35 4.10 5.47
N LEU A 60 5.43 3.55 6.27
CA LEU A 60 5.77 3.06 7.58
C LEU A 60 6.06 1.56 7.52
N GLN A 61 7.11 1.11 8.18
CA GLN A 61 7.51 -0.29 8.23
C GLN A 61 8.09 -0.65 9.59
N LEU A 62 8.09 -1.94 9.94
CA LEU A 62 8.80 -2.44 11.11
C LEU A 62 10.27 -2.70 10.75
N GLY A 63 11.20 -2.09 11.47
CA GLY A 63 12.64 -2.26 11.27
C GLY A 63 13.22 -1.44 10.11
N SER A 64 14.55 -1.31 10.08
CA SER A 64 15.24 -0.45 9.11
C SER A 64 15.42 -1.08 7.73
N HIS A 65 15.40 -2.41 7.62
CA HIS A 65 15.59 -3.14 6.35
C HIS A 65 16.84 -2.65 5.58
N GLY A 66 17.97 -2.51 6.27
CA GLY A 66 19.21 -2.01 5.67
C GLY A 66 19.16 -0.52 5.31
N GLY A 67 18.23 0.24 5.88
CA GLY A 67 18.02 1.66 5.60
C GLY A 67 17.10 1.93 4.41
N SER A 68 16.50 0.89 3.81
CA SER A 68 15.58 1.05 2.68
C SER A 68 14.13 0.97 3.14
N SER A 69 13.31 1.85 2.58
CA SER A 69 11.85 1.76 2.59
C SER A 69 11.26 1.44 1.21
N VAL A 70 12.11 1.22 0.21
CA VAL A 70 11.69 0.74 -1.11
C VAL A 70 11.94 -0.74 -1.20
N PHE A 71 10.83 -1.49 -1.27
CA PHE A 71 10.84 -2.92 -1.55
C PHE A 71 9.48 -3.32 -2.10
N PHE A 72 9.49 -3.94 -3.28
CA PHE A 72 8.32 -4.43 -4.01
C PHE A 72 8.14 -5.92 -3.70
N ASN A 73 7.07 -6.24 -2.95
CA ASN A 73 6.78 -7.60 -2.54
C ASN A 73 6.14 -8.40 -3.68
N ARG A 74 6.81 -9.45 -4.15
CA ARG A 74 6.30 -10.37 -5.18
C ARG A 74 5.33 -11.42 -4.64
N ASN A 75 5.31 -11.65 -3.33
CA ASN A 75 4.31 -12.53 -2.72
C ASN A 75 3.06 -11.72 -2.34
N GLY A 76 2.15 -11.61 -3.30
CA GLY A 76 0.95 -10.79 -3.21
C GLY A 76 -0.32 -11.50 -2.76
N GLU A 77 -0.28 -12.80 -2.44
CA GLU A 77 -1.49 -13.62 -2.24
C GLU A 77 -2.48 -12.99 -1.25
N ASP A 78 -1.96 -12.48 -0.13
CA ASP A 78 -2.74 -11.82 0.92
C ASP A 78 -2.69 -10.28 0.85
N CYS A 79 -2.53 -9.69 -0.34
CA CYS A 79 -2.49 -8.24 -0.59
C CYS A 79 -3.57 -7.81 -1.60
N ARG A 80 -4.39 -6.80 -1.26
CA ARG A 80 -5.62 -6.43 -2.01
C ARG A 80 -5.34 -6.08 -3.47
N TYR A 81 -4.31 -5.29 -3.72
CA TYR A 81 -4.02 -4.74 -5.04
C TYR A 81 -2.66 -5.23 -5.56
N SER A 82 -2.28 -6.45 -5.17
CA SER A 82 -1.07 -7.06 -5.70
C SER A 82 -1.29 -7.75 -7.03
N LEU A 83 -0.21 -7.87 -7.79
CA LEU A 83 -0.17 -8.63 -9.02
C LEU A 83 0.31 -10.04 -8.70
N ASN A 84 -0.42 -11.05 -9.17
CA ASN A 84 -0.07 -12.47 -8.97
C ASN A 84 0.59 -13.07 -10.22
N ASP A 85 1.32 -12.25 -10.99
CA ASP A 85 1.97 -12.66 -12.24
C ASP A 85 3.35 -13.32 -12.02
N GLY A 86 3.84 -13.35 -10.79
CA GLY A 86 5.15 -13.90 -10.42
C GLY A 86 6.36 -13.05 -10.85
N VAL A 87 6.11 -11.88 -11.43
CA VAL A 87 7.14 -10.97 -11.97
C VAL A 87 7.15 -9.66 -11.19
N ASN A 88 6.01 -8.99 -11.14
CA ASN A 88 5.87 -7.67 -10.54
C ASN A 88 5.57 -7.79 -9.05
N GLY A 89 6.33 -7.06 -8.24
CA GLY A 89 6.02 -6.88 -6.84
C GLY A 89 5.13 -5.65 -6.62
N SER A 90 4.56 -5.55 -5.43
CA SER A 90 3.78 -4.39 -5.00
C SER A 90 4.44 -3.66 -3.85
N MET A 91 4.36 -2.33 -3.88
CA MET A 91 4.74 -1.47 -2.77
C MET A 91 3.59 -0.54 -2.41
N TYR A 92 3.15 -0.59 -1.16
CA TYR A 92 2.13 0.29 -0.61
C TYR A 92 2.78 1.49 0.07
N VAL A 93 2.32 2.68 -0.29
CA VAL A 93 2.76 3.97 0.24
C VAL A 93 1.54 4.88 0.44
N ALA A 94 1.74 5.95 1.21
CA ALA A 94 0.71 6.96 1.47
C ALA A 94 1.20 8.34 1.01
N ARG A 95 0.25 9.24 0.78
CA ARG A 95 0.55 10.65 0.47
C ARG A 95 1.01 11.44 1.69
N THR A 96 0.66 10.98 2.88
CA THR A 96 1.01 11.63 4.14
C THR A 96 1.46 10.62 5.21
N PRO A 97 2.30 11.03 6.17
CA PRO A 97 2.78 10.15 7.24
C PRO A 97 1.66 9.62 8.15
N ASP A 98 0.66 10.43 8.45
CA ASP A 98 -0.48 10.06 9.31
C ASP A 98 -1.33 8.95 8.68
N THR A 99 -1.56 9.00 7.36
CA THR A 99 -2.21 7.91 6.62
C THR A 99 -1.36 6.64 6.69
N ALA A 100 -0.04 6.73 6.48
CA ALA A 100 0.85 5.56 6.61
C ALA A 100 0.82 4.96 8.03
N MET A 101 0.82 5.80 9.07
CA MET A 101 0.69 5.36 10.47
C MET A 101 -0.66 4.68 10.71
N LYS A 102 -1.75 5.28 10.23
CA LYS A 102 -3.10 4.77 10.46
C LYS A 102 -3.33 3.42 9.78
N GLU A 103 -2.82 3.24 8.57
CA GLU A 103 -2.89 1.97 7.84
C GLU A 103 -2.15 0.84 8.58
N VAL A 104 -0.92 1.09 9.04
CA VAL A 104 -0.11 0.06 9.74
C VAL A 104 -0.67 -0.26 11.11
N PHE A 105 -1.24 0.73 11.81
CA PHE A 105 -1.72 0.57 13.19
C PHE A 105 -3.24 0.42 13.31
N GLN A 106 -3.97 0.22 12.21
CA GLN A 106 -5.45 0.16 12.19
C GLN A 106 -6.08 -0.85 13.15
N HIS A 107 -5.36 -1.91 13.53
CA HIS A 107 -5.83 -2.95 14.45
C HIS A 107 -5.13 -2.92 15.82
N LYS A 108 -4.27 -1.93 16.07
CA LYS A 108 -3.62 -1.74 17.36
C LYS A 108 -4.55 -0.96 18.28
N LYS A 109 -4.73 -1.45 19.51
CA LYS A 109 -5.48 -0.75 20.57
C LYS A 109 -4.67 0.38 21.22
N GLY A 110 -3.36 0.36 21.05
CA GLY A 110 -2.39 1.29 21.59
C GLY A 110 -0.97 0.78 21.31
N LEU A 111 0.01 1.63 21.55
CA LEU A 111 1.45 1.36 21.41
C LEU A 111 2.15 1.76 22.70
N ARG A 112 3.35 1.21 22.93
CA ARG A 112 4.28 1.77 23.92
C ARG A 112 5.24 2.75 23.24
N GLU A 113 5.78 3.71 23.97
CA GLU A 113 6.83 4.59 23.46
C GLU A 113 8.03 3.79 22.93
N SER A 114 8.40 2.72 23.64
CA SER A 114 9.46 1.80 23.21
C SER A 114 9.18 1.12 21.87
N ASP A 115 7.90 0.92 21.50
CA ASP A 115 7.53 0.36 20.19
C ASP A 115 7.87 1.33 19.05
N LEU A 116 7.79 2.64 19.28
CA LEU A 116 8.05 3.66 18.26
C LEU A 116 9.50 3.61 17.73
N ASN A 117 10.44 3.09 18.52
CA ASN A 117 11.82 2.88 18.06
C ASN A 117 11.93 1.79 16.99
N ASN A 118 10.98 0.86 16.95
CA ASN A 118 11.00 -0.28 16.05
C ASN A 118 10.36 0.04 14.70
N TYR A 119 9.54 1.08 14.61
CA TYR A 119 8.89 1.46 13.37
C TYR A 119 9.63 2.61 12.69
N MET A 120 9.86 2.46 11.40
CA MET A 120 10.62 3.37 10.57
C MET A 120 9.69 4.05 9.56
N MET A 121 9.59 5.38 9.65
CA MET A 121 8.95 6.18 8.63
C MET A 121 9.96 6.49 7.53
N GLY A 122 9.71 5.95 6.34
CA GLY A 122 10.47 6.23 5.14
C GLY A 122 9.83 7.32 4.31
N THR A 123 10.61 8.33 3.94
CA THR A 123 10.26 9.24 2.84
C THR A 123 10.82 8.65 1.55
N VAL A 124 9.93 8.23 0.68
CA VAL A 124 10.25 7.62 -0.62
C VAL A 124 10.02 8.65 -1.71
N VAL A 125 10.91 8.69 -2.69
CA VAL A 125 10.82 9.60 -3.84
C VAL A 125 10.60 8.78 -5.09
N ILE A 126 9.62 9.17 -5.89
CA ILE A 126 9.42 8.62 -7.22
C ILE A 126 10.45 9.22 -8.17
N GLU A 127 11.22 8.39 -8.87
CA GLU A 127 12.40 8.80 -9.67
C GLU A 127 12.09 9.12 -11.14
N LYS A 128 10.89 8.78 -11.60
CA LYS A 128 10.40 9.04 -12.96
C LYS A 128 8.95 9.50 -12.92
N ASP A 129 8.45 10.05 -14.02
CA ASP A 129 7.01 10.25 -14.17
C ASP A 129 6.33 8.88 -14.22
N ILE A 130 5.30 8.69 -13.40
CA ILE A 130 4.53 7.45 -13.33
C ILE A 130 3.06 7.70 -13.61
N ARG A 131 2.42 6.69 -14.20
CA ARG A 131 0.99 6.72 -14.51
C ARG A 131 0.24 5.98 -13.43
N VAL A 132 -0.60 6.71 -12.71
CA VAL A 132 -1.38 6.20 -11.58
C VAL A 132 -2.86 6.28 -11.93
N LEU A 133 -3.58 5.16 -11.80
CA LEU A 133 -5.03 5.17 -11.89
C LEU A 133 -5.62 5.74 -10.61
N GLN A 134 -6.50 6.74 -10.70
CA GLN A 134 -7.29 7.21 -9.56
C GLN A 134 -8.61 6.46 -9.46
N VAL A 135 -8.72 5.53 -8.50
CA VAL A 135 -9.92 4.71 -8.28
C VAL A 135 -11.16 5.58 -8.03
N SER A 136 -11.01 6.69 -7.30
CA SER A 136 -12.11 7.62 -7.04
C SER A 136 -12.67 8.26 -8.31
N LYS A 137 -11.83 8.52 -9.33
CA LYS A 137 -12.26 8.99 -10.66
C LYS A 137 -12.87 7.85 -11.47
N LEU A 138 -12.30 6.64 -11.39
CA LEU A 138 -12.83 5.47 -12.07
C LEU A 138 -14.26 5.15 -11.62
N ILE A 139 -14.52 5.17 -10.31
CA ILE A 139 -15.86 5.01 -9.72
C ILE A 139 -16.81 6.07 -10.28
N LYS A 140 -16.40 7.35 -10.29
CA LYS A 140 -17.24 8.45 -10.82
C LYS A 140 -17.57 8.31 -12.30
N GLY A 141 -16.69 7.66 -13.08
CA GLY A 141 -16.79 7.52 -14.54
C GLY A 141 -17.28 6.15 -15.01
N SER A 142 -17.75 5.27 -14.13
CA SER A 142 -18.17 3.91 -14.46
C SER A 142 -19.34 3.44 -13.58
N ASP A 143 -19.79 2.20 -13.78
CA ASP A 143 -20.82 1.55 -12.96
C ASP A 143 -20.23 0.89 -11.69
N LEU A 144 -18.94 1.09 -11.43
CA LEU A 144 -18.30 0.63 -10.19
C LEU A 144 -18.73 1.48 -9.01
N THR A 145 -18.81 0.84 -7.86
CA THR A 145 -18.99 1.47 -6.54
C THR A 145 -17.74 1.32 -5.71
N LEU A 146 -17.67 2.05 -4.59
CA LEU A 146 -16.59 1.86 -3.62
C LEU A 146 -16.50 0.41 -3.15
N HIS A 147 -17.65 -0.23 -2.85
CA HIS A 147 -17.68 -1.62 -2.39
C HIS A 147 -17.16 -2.61 -3.43
N ASP A 148 -17.38 -2.36 -4.72
CA ASP A 148 -16.88 -3.23 -5.78
C ASP A 148 -15.34 -3.26 -5.82
N VAL A 149 -14.68 -2.15 -5.43
CA VAL A 149 -13.22 -2.00 -5.51
C VAL A 149 -12.51 -2.14 -4.17
N THR A 150 -13.24 -2.25 -3.05
CA THR A 150 -12.70 -2.42 -1.70
C THR A 150 -13.17 -3.68 -0.98
N THR A 151 -13.73 -4.65 -1.70
CA THR A 151 -14.15 -5.95 -1.14
C THR A 151 -13.01 -6.65 -0.39
N ALA A 152 -13.38 -7.41 0.65
CA ALA A 152 -12.45 -8.24 1.42
C ALA A 152 -11.86 -9.41 0.59
N THR A 153 -12.50 -9.77 -0.52
CA THR A 153 -12.06 -10.87 -1.38
C THR A 153 -10.89 -10.42 -2.26
N ARG A 154 -9.70 -10.94 -1.97
CA ARG A 154 -8.44 -10.55 -2.63
C ARG A 154 -8.45 -10.79 -4.14
N ALA A 155 -9.03 -11.91 -4.59
CA ALA A 155 -9.16 -12.20 -6.02
C ALA A 155 -9.87 -11.08 -6.82
N VAL A 156 -10.86 -10.39 -6.22
CA VAL A 156 -11.58 -9.29 -6.89
C VAL A 156 -10.71 -8.04 -7.00
N THR A 157 -10.06 -7.67 -5.90
CA THR A 157 -9.21 -6.48 -5.83
C THR A 157 -7.92 -6.65 -6.65
N GLN A 158 -7.37 -7.86 -6.69
CA GLN A 158 -6.24 -8.24 -7.54
C GLN A 158 -6.62 -8.25 -9.01
N HIS A 159 -7.82 -8.70 -9.38
CA HIS A 159 -8.30 -8.63 -10.76
C HIS A 159 -8.40 -7.19 -11.29
N LEU A 160 -8.81 -6.24 -10.43
CA LEU A 160 -8.75 -4.82 -10.78
C LEU A 160 -7.30 -4.36 -11.00
N ALA A 161 -6.38 -4.70 -10.09
CA ALA A 161 -4.97 -4.36 -10.21
C ALA A 161 -4.35 -4.89 -11.51
N GLU A 162 -4.62 -6.15 -11.87
CA GLU A 162 -4.17 -6.78 -13.12
C GLU A 162 -4.67 -6.03 -14.35
N LYS A 163 -5.95 -5.65 -14.37
CA LYS A 163 -6.55 -4.92 -15.49
C LYS A 163 -5.96 -3.52 -15.63
N VAL A 164 -5.73 -2.83 -14.51
CA VAL A 164 -5.09 -1.50 -14.48
C VAL A 164 -3.64 -1.58 -14.96
N HIS A 165 -2.87 -2.53 -14.43
CA HIS A 165 -1.48 -2.74 -14.84
C HIS A 165 -1.38 -3.09 -16.33
N SER A 166 -2.27 -3.97 -16.83
CA SER A 166 -2.33 -4.35 -18.26
C SER A 166 -2.64 -3.16 -19.18
N ALA A 167 -3.32 -2.13 -18.68
CA ALA A 167 -3.58 -0.89 -19.40
C ALA A 167 -2.39 0.11 -19.38
N GLY A 168 -1.25 -0.30 -18.84
CA GLY A 168 0.02 0.45 -18.87
C GLY A 168 0.17 1.47 -17.74
N PHE A 169 -0.45 1.23 -16.60
CA PHE A 169 -0.29 2.04 -15.37
C PHE A 169 0.80 1.43 -14.48
N ASP A 170 1.65 2.28 -13.89
CA ASP A 170 2.69 1.88 -12.92
C ASP A 170 2.12 1.67 -11.50
N GLY A 171 0.90 2.15 -11.26
CA GLY A 171 0.27 2.07 -9.95
C GLY A 171 -1.19 2.51 -9.91
N MET A 172 -1.75 2.50 -8.71
CA MET A 172 -3.15 2.86 -8.46
C MET A 172 -3.30 3.57 -7.13
N GLU A 173 -3.96 4.72 -7.16
CA GLU A 173 -4.38 5.48 -5.97
C GLU A 173 -5.80 5.06 -5.60
N PHE A 174 -5.97 4.55 -4.38
CA PHE A 174 -7.21 4.00 -3.87
C PHE A 174 -7.56 4.59 -2.49
N PRO A 175 -8.85 4.73 -2.16
CA PRO A 175 -9.25 5.15 -0.82
C PRO A 175 -8.94 4.05 0.19
N SER A 176 -8.32 4.43 1.31
CA SER A 176 -8.14 3.57 2.48
C SER A 176 -9.49 3.04 2.97
N ASN A 177 -9.54 1.76 3.34
CA ASN A 177 -10.71 1.18 4.01
C ASN A 177 -10.84 1.59 5.47
N VAL A 178 -9.80 2.22 6.02
CA VAL A 178 -9.71 2.66 7.42
C VAL A 178 -10.12 4.11 7.55
N THR A 179 -9.58 4.99 6.71
CA THR A 179 -9.78 6.45 6.81
C THR A 179 -10.55 7.05 5.64
N GLY A 180 -10.56 6.37 4.48
CA GLY A 180 -11.03 6.94 3.22
C GLY A 180 -10.02 7.83 2.52
N ASP A 181 -8.86 8.12 3.15
CA ASP A 181 -7.80 8.94 2.57
C ASP A 181 -7.08 8.20 1.43
N PRO A 182 -6.45 8.93 0.49
CA PRO A 182 -5.74 8.31 -0.62
C PRO A 182 -4.49 7.51 -0.17
N CYS A 183 -4.51 6.21 -0.45
CA CYS A 183 -3.35 5.33 -0.45
C CYS A 183 -2.89 5.05 -1.88
N LEU A 184 -1.64 4.67 -2.05
CA LEU A 184 -1.04 4.37 -3.35
C LEU A 184 -0.41 2.99 -3.32
N VAL A 185 -0.72 2.16 -4.32
CA VAL A 185 0.04 0.95 -4.63
C VAL A 185 0.84 1.21 -5.91
N LEU A 186 2.11 0.84 -5.89
CA LEU A 186 3.00 0.85 -7.05
C LEU A 186 3.38 -0.58 -7.39
N TRP A 187 3.58 -0.84 -8.68
CA TRP A 187 4.05 -2.12 -9.19
C TRP A 187 5.39 -1.97 -9.91
N HIS A 188 6.29 -2.92 -9.69
CA HIS A 188 7.58 -2.93 -10.37
C HIS A 188 8.17 -4.34 -10.45
N ASP A 189 8.94 -4.60 -11.48
CA ASP A 189 9.58 -5.89 -11.69
C ASP A 189 10.87 -6.03 -10.88
N ASP A 190 11.58 -4.94 -10.59
CA ASP A 190 12.72 -4.93 -9.68
C ASP A 190 12.27 -4.83 -8.20
N PRO A 191 12.52 -5.84 -7.36
CA PRO A 191 12.17 -5.81 -5.94
C PRO A 191 12.79 -4.62 -5.19
N ALA A 192 13.93 -4.09 -5.64
CA ALA A 192 14.59 -2.94 -5.02
C ALA A 192 14.04 -1.58 -5.49
N GLY A 193 13.12 -1.56 -6.47
CA GLY A 193 12.54 -0.32 -6.98
C GLY A 193 13.42 0.47 -7.94
N THR A 194 14.54 -0.10 -8.41
CA THR A 194 15.54 0.61 -9.23
C THR A 194 14.89 1.33 -10.42
N GLY A 195 15.11 2.64 -10.52
CA GLY A 195 14.60 3.48 -11.61
C GLY A 195 13.12 3.85 -11.50
N LEU A 196 12.43 3.42 -10.44
CA LEU A 196 11.06 3.80 -10.12
C LEU A 196 11.00 4.64 -8.84
N ALA A 197 11.65 4.19 -7.77
CA ALA A 197 11.58 4.84 -6.48
C ALA A 197 12.85 4.62 -5.65
N THR A 198 13.18 5.60 -4.80
CA THR A 198 14.31 5.51 -3.86
C THR A 198 13.93 6.01 -2.47
N THR A 199 14.64 5.54 -1.44
CA THR A 199 14.47 6.02 -0.07
C THR A 199 15.29 7.29 0.11
N ARG A 200 14.63 8.44 0.30
CA ARG A 200 15.31 9.71 0.59
C ARG A 200 15.82 9.75 2.03
N SER A 201 14.98 9.32 2.96
CA SER A 201 15.30 9.27 4.38
C SER A 201 14.46 8.20 5.08
N GLN A 202 14.98 7.69 6.19
CA GLN A 202 14.29 6.77 7.06
C GLN A 202 14.56 7.18 8.51
N THR A 203 13.50 7.36 9.30
CA THR A 203 13.59 7.83 10.69
C THR A 203 12.70 6.97 11.56
N SER A 204 13.15 6.58 12.76
CA SER A 204 12.29 5.89 13.72
C SER A 204 11.14 6.79 14.13
N LEU A 205 9.95 6.24 14.44
CA LEU A 205 8.82 7.05 14.88
C LEU A 205 9.14 7.84 16.16
N SER A 206 9.99 7.31 17.03
CA SER A 206 10.47 8.00 18.23
C SER A 206 11.27 9.29 17.96
N GLN A 207 11.77 9.47 16.73
CA GLN A 207 12.55 10.64 16.30
C GLN A 207 11.89 11.36 15.11
N PHE A 208 10.73 10.88 14.68
CA PHE A 208 10.06 11.40 13.50
C PHE A 208 9.20 12.60 13.89
N GLU A 209 9.38 13.68 13.15
CA GLU A 209 8.58 14.89 13.26
C GLU A 209 7.99 15.25 11.89
N TYR A 210 6.72 15.60 11.87
CA TYR A 210 6.04 16.07 10.67
C TYR A 210 5.22 17.33 10.97
N GLN A 211 5.48 18.39 10.21
CA GLN A 211 4.81 19.68 10.38
C GLN A 211 4.86 20.23 11.82
N GLY A 212 5.98 20.04 12.53
CA GLY A 212 6.14 20.52 13.91
C GLY A 212 5.57 19.60 14.98
N LYS A 213 5.15 18.37 14.63
CA LYS A 213 4.54 17.41 15.56
C LYS A 213 5.31 16.11 15.58
N GLU A 214 5.55 15.60 16.77
CA GLU A 214 6.17 14.29 16.98
C GLU A 214 5.20 13.17 16.56
N ALA A 215 5.72 12.01 16.16
CA ALA A 215 4.87 10.88 15.77
C ALA A 215 3.90 10.45 16.89
N ALA A 216 4.33 10.50 18.15
CA ALA A 216 3.49 10.18 19.30
C ALA A 216 2.28 11.13 19.39
N ASP A 217 2.49 12.43 19.19
CA ASP A 217 1.41 13.43 19.18
C ASP A 217 0.43 13.19 18.02
N ILE A 218 0.93 12.89 16.82
CA ILE A 218 0.08 12.57 15.66
C ILE A 218 -0.77 11.32 15.97
N LEU A 219 -0.13 10.26 16.50
CA LEU A 219 -0.82 9.02 16.87
C LEU A 219 -1.94 9.29 17.88
N VAL A 220 -1.66 10.02 18.96
CA VAL A 220 -2.61 10.26 20.05
C VAL A 220 -3.70 11.24 19.65
N TYR A 221 -3.33 12.43 19.15
CA TYR A 221 -4.26 13.54 19.01
C TYR A 221 -4.98 13.58 17.65
N GLU A 222 -4.40 12.99 16.60
CA GLU A 222 -5.00 13.00 15.27
C GLU A 222 -5.58 11.65 14.90
N LEU A 223 -4.87 10.57 15.23
CA LEU A 223 -5.25 9.22 14.83
C LEU A 223 -6.04 8.45 15.91
N GLY A 224 -6.09 8.99 17.13
CA GLY A 224 -6.77 8.38 18.27
C GLY A 224 -6.16 7.06 18.73
N ILE A 225 -4.86 6.87 18.52
CA ILE A 225 -4.08 5.68 18.89
C ILE A 225 -3.23 6.04 20.12
N PRO A 226 -3.58 5.52 21.32
CA PRO A 226 -2.82 5.82 22.53
C PRO A 226 -1.36 5.35 22.42
N VAL A 227 -0.45 6.16 22.95
CA VAL A 227 0.95 5.80 23.19
C VAL A 227 1.20 5.91 24.69
N GLU A 228 1.56 4.80 25.33
CA GLU A 228 1.86 4.72 26.76
C GLU A 228 3.38 4.65 26.98
N GLU A 229 3.86 5.23 28.08
CA GLU A 229 5.27 5.12 28.53
C GLU A 229 5.70 3.65 28.78
#